data_AF-A0AA42BFC6-F1
#
_entry.id   AF-A0AA42BFC6-F1
#
_cell.length_a   1.000
_cell.length_b   1.000
_cell.length_c   1.000
_cell.angle_alpha   90.00
_cell.angle_beta   90.00
_cell.angle_gamma   90.00
#
_symmetry.space_group_name_H-M   'P 1'
#
loop_
_entity.id
_entity.type
_entity.pdbx_description
1 polymer ?
#
loop_
_entity_poly.entity_id
_entity_poly.type
_entity_poly.pdbx_seq_one_letter_code
_entity_poly.pdbx_strand_id
1 'polypeptide(L)'
;MSERTYPYKAWVLMPSFKIVEVELVECYGSWGRYMEWDKASSGKSYNVDRDLYPTKAAAIAAGRKKIDEQQADIAKRLERINKRIAALDKAERTA
;
A
#
# COMPACT_ATOMS: atom_id res chain seq x y z
N MET A 1 -8.30 -21.61 8.76
CA MET A 1 -6.85 -21.64 8.63
C MET A 1 -6.57 -22.19 7.24
N SER A 2 -6.20 -21.36 6.27
CA SER A 2 -5.50 -21.91 5.11
C SER A 2 -4.15 -22.37 5.65
N GLU A 3 -3.90 -23.69 5.68
CA GLU A 3 -2.61 -24.23 6.12
C GLU A 3 -1.52 -23.72 5.17
N ARG A 4 -0.80 -22.69 5.60
CA ARG A 4 0.43 -22.26 4.94
C ARG A 4 1.55 -23.17 5.40
N THR A 5 2.26 -23.77 4.44
CA THR A 5 3.47 -24.54 4.73
C THR A 5 4.66 -23.59 4.78
N TYR A 6 5.39 -23.60 5.89
CA TYR A 6 6.63 -22.84 6.07
C TYR A 6 7.84 -23.74 5.83
N PRO A 7 8.98 -23.19 5.36
CA PRO A 7 9.14 -21.82 4.88
C PRO A 7 8.53 -21.63 3.49
N TYR A 8 8.08 -20.41 3.18
CA TYR A 8 7.69 -20.05 1.82
C TYR A 8 8.14 -18.63 1.47
N LYS A 9 8.21 -18.35 0.17
CA LYS A 9 8.60 -17.04 -0.34
C LYS A 9 7.38 -16.22 -0.74
N ALA A 10 7.39 -14.94 -0.41
CA ALA A 10 6.40 -13.98 -0.87
C ALA A 10 7.07 -12.67 -1.31
N TRP A 11 6.31 -11.82 -1.98
CA TRP A 11 6.74 -10.50 -2.41
C TRP A 11 6.10 -9.43 -1.54
N VAL A 12 6.89 -8.43 -1.13
CA VAL A 12 6.42 -7.28 -0.35
C VAL A 12 6.64 -6.01 -1.15
N LEU A 13 5.64 -5.13 -1.11
CA LEU A 13 5.77 -3.74 -1.58
C LEU A 13 6.19 -2.85 -0.41
N MET A 14 7.45 -2.43 -0.39
CA MET A 14 7.98 -1.52 0.62
C MET A 14 7.37 -0.12 0.51
N PRO A 15 7.38 0.70 1.57
CA PRO A 15 6.91 2.09 1.53
C PRO A 15 7.61 2.95 0.47
N SER A 16 8.86 2.62 0.12
CA SER A 16 9.63 3.26 -0.96
C SER A 16 9.26 2.77 -2.36
N PHE A 17 8.17 2.01 -2.51
CA PHE A 17 7.74 1.33 -3.74
C PHE A 17 8.75 0.31 -4.30
N LYS A 18 9.78 -0.04 -3.52
CA LYS A 18 10.66 -1.16 -3.83
C LYS A 18 9.94 -2.48 -3.59
N ILE A 19 10.07 -3.40 -4.52
CA ILE A 19 9.55 -4.76 -4.39
C ILE A 19 10.68 -5.67 -3.90
N VAL A 20 10.42 -6.43 -2.84
CA VAL A 20 11.40 -7.29 -2.18
C VAL A 20 10.81 -8.68 -2.02
N GLU A 21 11.57 -9.72 -2.37
CA GLU A 21 11.23 -11.11 -2.02
C GLU A 21 11.65 -11.36 -0.58
N VAL A 22 10.75 -11.93 0.22
CA VAL A 22 10.98 -12.28 1.62
C VAL A 22 10.64 -13.75 1.84
N GLU A 23 11.38 -14.41 2.71
CA GLU A 23 11.09 -15.77 3.15
C GLU A 23 10.39 -15.73 4.51
N LEU A 24 9.18 -16.28 4.55
CA LEU A 24 8.34 -16.39 5.74
C LEU A 24 8.60 -17.75 6.37
N VAL A 25 8.86 -17.75 7.68
CA VAL A 25 9.35 -18.93 8.41
C VAL A 25 8.39 -19.43 9.47
N GLU A 26 7.48 -18.57 9.97
CA GLU A 26 6.48 -18.97 10.95
C GLU A 26 5.24 -18.04 10.92
N CYS A 27 4.13 -18.54 11.43
CA CYS A 27 2.98 -17.71 11.78
C CYS A 27 3.31 -16.94 13.06
N TYR A 28 3.29 -15.60 13.01
CA TYR A 28 3.55 -14.74 14.17
C TYR A 28 2.35 -14.64 15.11
N GLY A 29 1.12 -14.74 14.57
CA GLY A 29 -0.10 -14.71 15.36
C GLY A 29 -1.35 -14.36 14.56
N SER A 30 -2.51 -14.67 15.14
CA SER A 30 -3.83 -14.35 14.60
C SER A 30 -4.59 -13.53 15.64
N TRP A 31 -4.74 -12.22 15.44
CA TRP A 31 -5.59 -11.38 16.29
C TRP A 31 -7.00 -11.35 15.71
N GLY A 32 -7.83 -12.33 16.13
CA GLY A 32 -9.16 -12.55 15.57
C GLY A 32 -9.14 -13.35 14.25
N ARG A 33 -10.31 -13.50 13.63
CA ARG A 33 -10.54 -14.41 12.49
C ARG A 33 -9.93 -13.94 11.16
N TYR A 34 -9.45 -12.69 11.07
CA TYR A 34 -9.14 -12.02 9.79
C TYR A 34 -7.83 -11.22 9.79
N MET A 35 -6.97 -11.38 10.79
CA MET A 35 -5.68 -10.68 10.83
C MET A 35 -4.58 -11.68 11.15
N GLU A 36 -4.17 -12.37 10.10
CA GLU A 36 -3.06 -13.30 10.15
C GLU A 36 -1.76 -12.56 9.82
N TRP A 37 -0.72 -12.84 10.60
CA TRP A 37 0.60 -12.26 10.45
C TRP A 37 1.63 -13.37 10.33
N ASP A 38 2.51 -13.24 9.34
CA ASP A 38 3.62 -14.17 9.13
C ASP A 38 4.93 -13.45 9.40
N LYS A 39 5.89 -14.16 10.01
CA LYS A 39 7.21 -13.62 10.33
C LYS A 39 8.21 -14.07 9.29
N ALA A 40 9.01 -13.13 8.81
CA ALA A 40 10.13 -13.40 7.94
C ALA A 40 11.36 -13.87 8.72
N SER A 41 12.30 -14.55 8.05
CA SER A 41 13.60 -14.95 8.61
C SER A 41 14.41 -13.79 9.20
N SER A 42 14.18 -12.56 8.71
CA SER A 42 14.75 -11.32 9.26
C SER A 42 14.16 -10.87 10.62
N GLY A 43 13.13 -11.55 11.11
CA GLY A 43 12.40 -11.19 12.34
C GLY A 43 11.25 -10.20 12.15
N LYS A 44 11.08 -9.62 10.94
CA LYS A 44 9.96 -8.73 10.62
C LYS A 44 8.66 -9.50 10.44
N SER A 45 7.55 -8.95 10.92
CA SER A 45 6.21 -9.50 10.71
C SER A 45 5.45 -8.75 9.61
N TYR A 46 4.70 -9.48 8.81
CA TYR A 46 3.91 -8.97 7.69
C TYR A 46 2.46 -9.44 7.81
N ASN A 47 1.52 -8.56 7.53
CA ASN A 47 0.11 -8.95 7.44
C ASN A 47 -0.10 -9.73 6.14
N VAL A 48 -0.67 -10.93 6.24
CA VAL A 48 -0.78 -11.86 5.12
C VAL A 48 -1.63 -11.30 3.98
N ASP A 49 -2.76 -10.66 4.30
CA ASP A 49 -3.71 -10.17 3.30
C ASP A 49 -3.32 -8.80 2.72
N ARG A 50 -2.54 -8.00 3.47
CA ARG A 50 -2.24 -6.60 3.11
C ARG A 50 -0.83 -6.39 2.60
N ASP A 51 0.14 -7.13 3.12
CA ASP A 51 1.55 -6.86 2.90
C ASP A 51 2.23 -7.92 2.01
N LEU A 52 1.68 -9.13 1.94
CA LEU A 52 2.26 -10.25 1.20
C LEU A 52 1.55 -10.49 -0.13
N TYR A 53 2.33 -10.56 -1.19
CA TYR A 53 1.86 -10.88 -2.54
C TYR A 53 2.44 -12.21 -3.01
N PRO A 54 1.62 -13.10 -3.61
CA PRO A 54 2.08 -14.42 -4.05
C PRO A 54 3.03 -14.34 -5.26
N THR A 55 2.98 -13.25 -6.03
CA THR A 55 3.85 -13.05 -7.20
C THR A 55 4.40 -11.63 -7.24
N LYS A 56 5.57 -11.46 -7.86
CA LYS A 56 6.14 -10.14 -8.14
C LYS A 56 5.17 -9.26 -8.94
N ALA A 57 4.46 -9.84 -9.91
CA ALA A 57 3.50 -9.13 -10.74
C ALA A 57 2.32 -8.58 -9.90
N ALA A 58 1.81 -9.36 -8.93
CA ALA A 58 0.77 -8.90 -8.02
C ALA A 58 1.26 -7.72 -7.15
N ALA A 59 2.49 -7.77 -6.64
CA ALA A 59 3.09 -6.66 -5.91
C ALA A 59 3.24 -5.39 -6.77
N ILE A 60 3.64 -5.54 -8.05
CA ILE A 60 3.71 -4.42 -9.01
C ILE A 60 2.32 -3.82 -9.25
N ALA A 61 1.31 -4.66 -9.48
CA ALA A 61 -0.06 -4.21 -9.73
C ALA A 61 -0.63 -3.45 -8.53
N ALA A 62 -0.41 -3.95 -7.31
CA ALA A 62 -0.79 -3.26 -6.08
C ALA A 62 -0.07 -1.92 -5.94
N GLY A 63 1.22 -1.85 -6.28
CA GLY A 63 1.99 -0.60 -6.29
C GLY A 63 1.43 0.42 -7.28
N ARG A 64 1.11 0.01 -8.51
CA ARG A 64 0.48 0.88 -9.51
C ARG A 64 -0.85 1.43 -9.03
N LYS A 65 -1.71 0.58 -8.46
CA LYS A 65 -3.00 1.01 -7.90
C LYS A 65 -2.83 2.08 -6.82
N LYS A 66 -1.86 1.93 -5.92
CA LYS A 66 -1.57 2.95 -4.89
C LYS A 66 -1.13 4.28 -5.50
N ILE A 67 -0.33 4.25 -6.58
CA ILE A 67 0.08 5.47 -7.30
C ILE A 67 -1.14 6.13 -7.96
N ASP A 68 -2.01 5.35 -8.60
CA ASP A 68 -3.23 5.89 -9.23
C ASP A 68 -4.14 6.57 -8.19
N GLU A 69 -4.30 5.96 -7.01
CA GLU A 69 -5.04 6.55 -5.89
C GLU A 69 -4.41 7.87 -5.41
N GLN A 70 -3.08 7.92 -5.31
CA GLN A 70 -2.35 9.14 -4.95
C GLN A 70 -2.52 10.24 -6.01
N GLN A 71 -2.42 9.89 -7.29
CA GLN A 71 -2.63 10.83 -8.40
C GLN A 71 -4.05 11.41 -8.38
N ALA A 72 -5.06 10.57 -8.12
CA ALA A 72 -6.45 11.01 -8.02
C ALA A 72 -6.68 11.98 -6.84
N ASP A 73 -6.05 11.74 -5.69
CA ASP A 73 -6.14 12.66 -4.55
C ASP A 73 -5.45 14.00 -4.85
N ILE A 74 -4.25 13.96 -5.45
CA ILE A 74 -3.52 15.17 -5.86
C ILE A 74 -4.37 16.00 -6.85
N ALA A 75 -4.98 15.37 -7.85
CA ALA A 75 -5.84 16.05 -8.82
C ALA A 75 -7.00 16.79 -8.14
N LYS A 76 -7.68 16.14 -7.18
CA LYS A 76 -8.76 16.76 -6.38
C LYS A 76 -8.26 17.95 -5.56
N ARG A 77 -7.07 17.85 -4.97
CA ARG A 77 -6.45 18.95 -4.21
C ARG A 77 -6.12 20.13 -5.12
N LEU A 78 -5.57 19.87 -6.30
CA LEU A 78 -5.27 20.91 -7.31
C LEU A 78 -6.54 21.62 -7.77
N GLU A 79 -7.62 20.89 -8.03
CA GLU A 79 -8.91 21.49 -8.39
C GLU A 79 -9.43 22.45 -7.31
N ARG A 80 -9.32 22.06 -6.04
CA ARG A 80 -9.70 22.94 -4.90
C ARG A 80 -8.82 24.17 -4.80
N ILE A 81 -7.52 24.04 -5.06
CA ILE A 81 -6.59 25.18 -5.07
C ILE A 81 -6.97 26.15 -6.19
N ASN A 82 -7.21 25.64 -7.41
CA ASN A 82 -7.59 26.47 -8.55
C ASN A 82 -8.91 27.23 -8.31
N LYS A 83 -9.89 26.60 -7.65
CA LYS A 83 -11.14 27.27 -7.24
C LYS A 83 -10.89 28.45 -6.28
N ARG A 84 -9.93 28.31 -5.36
CA ARG A 84 -9.56 29.39 -4.42
C ARG A 84 -8.84 30.53 -5.13
N ILE A 85 -7.92 30.21 -6.06
CA ILE A 85 -7.24 31.20 -6.90
C ILE A 85 -8.28 32.02 -7.68
N ALA A 86 -9.19 31.35 -8.39
CA ALA A 86 -10.23 32.04 -9.16
C ALA A 86 -11.15 32.94 -8.31
N ALA A 87 -11.40 32.57 -7.05
CA ALA A 87 -12.16 33.40 -6.12
C ALA A 87 -11.40 34.68 -5.73
N LEU A 88 -10.09 34.59 -5.52
CA LEU A 88 -9.22 35.75 -5.24
C LEU A 88 -9.11 36.65 -6.48
N ASP A 89 -8.83 36.09 -7.66
CA ASP A 89 -8.75 36.84 -8.92
C ASP A 89 -10.06 37.60 -9.21
N LYS A 90 -11.20 36.99 -8.89
CA LYS A 90 -12.51 37.64 -9.02
C LYS A 90 -12.63 38.82 -8.07
N ALA A 91 -12.21 38.65 -6.80
CA ALA A 91 -12.27 39.72 -5.81
C ALA A 91 -11.40 40.92 -6.21
N GLU A 92 -10.20 40.67 -6.74
CA GLU A 92 -9.30 41.72 -7.25
C GLU A 92 -9.92 42.53 -8.39
N ARG A 93 -10.67 41.88 -9.30
CA ARG A 93 -11.33 42.59 -10.43
C ARG A 93 -12.56 43.39 -10.02
N THR A 94 -13.15 43.08 -8.87
CA THR A 94 -14.35 43.74 -8.37
C THR A 94 -14.06 44.82 -7.32
N ALA A 95 -12.80 44.98 -6.92
CA ALA A 95 -12.30 46.05 -6.06
C ALA A 95 -11.87 47.26 -6.90
#